data_AF-A0A401KVY1-F1
#
_entry.id   AF-A0A401KVY1-F1
#
_cell.length_a   1.000
_cell.length_b   1.000
_cell.length_c   1.000
_cell.angle_alpha   90.00
_cell.angle_beta   90.00
_cell.angle_gamma   90.00
#
_symmetry.space_group_name_H-M   'P 1'
#
loop_
_entity.id
_entity.type
_entity.pdbx_description
1 polymer ?
#
loop_
_entity_poly.entity_id
_entity_poly.type
_entity_poly.pdbx_seq_one_letter_code
_entity_poly.pdbx_strand_id
1 'polypeptide(L)'
;MRQLTEEETRTLFEKLANYTGRSLNNLIAPPSGSEDANDRYVFRLHGSRVYYLRLSLANLATSIPRANLLTLGTCIGKFTKTGKFRIQLTALDVLAPHARYKVWIKQNGVMPFLYGSNVAKAHVGRFSEDCPENAGVIVMDMNDTPLGFGVTARSSAETRRLEPTANVVFRQADIGEYLREFLKAARWNVEQALDAYFQSSSGAGGSTSSLSKIFDSYRDAPEDNPDGIGIEGAMKYLGDIKVGLDEVACLGIAELLKSPSMGEFTREGFINGWRITGSDSLDKMIAHAADMRARIPIQPDLFRRVYRFTFPLCRMQGQRNLQFEIAAEQWRLFFTPQNGGVQWNTNTTPWLDWWIEFLEERGKRPVNKDLWEQVEVFMRKTLEDENFGWWSADGAWPGALDDFVEWVQKKRGKEAGEDMEVE
;
A
#
# COMPACT_ATOMS: atom_id res chain seq x y z
N MET A 1 -20.48 -5.77 -24.27
CA MET A 1 -19.44 -6.68 -23.71
C MET A 1 -19.09 -7.74 -24.73
N ARG A 2 -17.90 -8.34 -24.71
CA ARG A 2 -17.52 -9.40 -25.67
C ARG A 2 -17.61 -10.80 -25.06
N GLN A 3 -17.72 -11.82 -25.91
CA GLN A 3 -17.52 -13.20 -25.49
C GLN A 3 -16.05 -13.46 -25.17
N LEU A 4 -15.78 -14.40 -24.28
CA LEU A 4 -14.42 -14.86 -24.02
C LEU A 4 -13.93 -15.68 -25.21
N THR A 5 -12.64 -15.61 -25.50
CA THR A 5 -11.98 -16.52 -26.44
C THR A 5 -11.93 -17.93 -25.84
N GLU A 6 -11.61 -18.94 -26.65
CA GLU A 6 -11.48 -20.32 -26.17
C GLU A 6 -10.39 -20.45 -25.10
N GLU A 7 -9.25 -19.81 -25.30
CA GLU A 7 -8.14 -19.78 -24.34
C GLU A 7 -8.54 -19.13 -23.01
N GLU A 8 -9.17 -17.95 -23.07
CA GLU A 8 -9.66 -17.25 -21.87
C GLU A 8 -10.72 -18.07 -21.13
N THR A 9 -11.61 -18.73 -21.88
CA THR A 9 -12.65 -19.58 -21.32
C THR A 9 -12.05 -20.77 -20.58
N ARG A 10 -11.03 -21.41 -21.18
CA ARG A 10 -10.29 -22.50 -20.52
C ARG A 10 -9.62 -22.02 -19.24
N THR A 11 -8.87 -20.91 -19.28
CA THR A 11 -8.19 -20.36 -18.11
C THR A 11 -9.16 -19.96 -16.99
N LEU A 12 -10.30 -19.37 -17.35
CA LEU A 12 -11.37 -19.05 -16.40
C LEU A 12 -11.88 -20.33 -15.71
N PHE A 13 -12.26 -21.33 -16.49
CA PHE A 13 -12.85 -22.56 -15.95
C PHE A 13 -11.86 -23.40 -15.16
N GLU A 14 -10.61 -23.51 -15.59
CA GLU A 14 -9.54 -24.12 -14.78
C GLU A 14 -9.42 -23.44 -13.41
N LYS A 15 -9.54 -22.11 -13.37
CA LYS A 15 -9.44 -21.37 -12.12
C LYS A 15 -10.64 -21.61 -11.21
N LEU A 16 -11.86 -21.58 -11.75
CA LEU A 16 -13.11 -21.82 -11.00
C LEU A 16 -13.23 -23.27 -10.52
N ALA A 17 -12.78 -24.23 -11.34
CA ALA A 17 -12.80 -25.66 -11.02
C ALA A 17 -12.01 -26.01 -9.76
N ASN A 18 -11.02 -25.19 -9.36
CA ASN A 18 -10.31 -25.36 -8.10
C ASN A 18 -11.23 -25.29 -6.87
N TYR A 19 -12.37 -24.60 -6.96
CA TYR A 19 -13.35 -24.48 -5.87
C TYR A 19 -14.61 -25.31 -6.12
N THR A 20 -15.10 -25.38 -7.37
CA THR A 20 -16.39 -26.04 -7.69
C THR A 20 -16.25 -27.50 -8.13
N GLY A 21 -15.06 -27.92 -8.57
CA GLY A 21 -14.84 -29.24 -9.17
C GLY A 21 -15.80 -29.51 -10.34
N ARG A 22 -16.45 -30.68 -10.34
CA ARG A 22 -17.40 -31.11 -11.39
C ARG A 22 -18.71 -30.32 -11.41
N SER A 23 -19.06 -29.64 -10.31
CA SER A 23 -20.27 -28.81 -10.19
C SER A 23 -20.20 -27.51 -10.99
N LEU A 24 -19.08 -27.24 -11.67
CA LEU A 24 -18.91 -26.08 -12.55
C LEU A 24 -19.98 -26.04 -13.65
N ASN A 25 -20.44 -27.19 -14.13
CA ASN A 25 -21.47 -27.28 -15.17
C ASN A 25 -22.79 -26.63 -14.73
N ASN A 26 -23.07 -26.59 -13.42
CA ASN A 26 -24.29 -25.98 -12.88
C ASN A 26 -24.26 -24.45 -12.98
N LEU A 27 -23.09 -23.82 -13.10
CA LEU A 27 -22.97 -22.38 -13.34
C LEU A 27 -23.39 -21.98 -14.76
N ILE A 28 -23.45 -22.93 -15.69
CA ILE A 28 -23.78 -22.67 -17.10
C ILE A 28 -25.14 -23.29 -17.45
N ALA A 29 -25.71 -24.07 -16.53
CA ALA A 29 -27.03 -24.66 -16.67
C ALA A 29 -28.11 -23.56 -16.69
N PRO A 30 -29.19 -23.75 -17.48
CA PRO A 30 -30.33 -22.85 -17.44
C PRO A 30 -30.94 -22.84 -16.02
N PRO A 31 -31.36 -21.68 -15.50
CA PRO A 31 -31.93 -21.57 -14.17
C PRO A 31 -33.18 -22.44 -14.04
N SER A 32 -33.26 -23.24 -12.96
CA SER A 32 -34.43 -24.05 -12.65
C SER A 32 -35.65 -23.14 -12.44
N GLY A 33 -36.60 -23.17 -13.39
CA GLY A 33 -37.84 -22.40 -13.33
C GLY A 33 -37.96 -21.22 -14.30
N SER A 34 -37.05 -21.03 -15.26
CA SER A 34 -37.26 -20.05 -16.35
C SER A 34 -38.12 -20.62 -17.48
N GLU A 35 -39.18 -19.90 -17.87
CA GLU A 35 -40.04 -20.23 -19.02
C GLU A 35 -39.26 -20.27 -20.35
N ASP A 36 -38.16 -19.51 -20.43
CA ASP A 36 -37.23 -19.50 -21.57
C ASP A 36 -36.02 -20.41 -21.33
N ALA A 37 -36.04 -21.63 -21.88
CA ALA A 37 -34.90 -22.55 -21.88
C ALA A 37 -33.61 -21.98 -22.51
N ASN A 38 -33.70 -20.83 -23.19
CA ASN A 38 -32.60 -20.16 -23.87
C ASN A 38 -31.89 -19.08 -23.01
N ASP A 39 -32.48 -18.60 -21.90
CA ASP A 39 -31.87 -17.55 -21.07
C ASP A 39 -30.93 -18.11 -19.99
N ARG A 40 -29.83 -18.68 -20.46
CA ARG A 40 -28.76 -19.23 -19.61
C ARG A 40 -27.84 -18.13 -19.06
N TYR A 41 -27.15 -18.43 -17.97
CA TYR A 41 -26.04 -17.61 -17.52
C TYR A 41 -24.82 -17.75 -18.44
N VAL A 42 -24.15 -16.63 -18.67
CA VAL A 42 -22.97 -16.54 -19.53
C VAL A 42 -21.90 -15.68 -18.90
N PHE A 43 -20.66 -15.95 -19.30
CA PHE A 43 -19.51 -15.11 -18.97
C PHE A 43 -19.27 -14.11 -20.11
N ARG A 44 -19.04 -12.84 -19.78
CA ARG A 44 -18.72 -11.79 -20.73
C ARG A 44 -17.52 -10.98 -20.26
N LEU A 45 -16.62 -10.66 -21.17
CA LEU A 45 -15.47 -9.82 -20.91
C LEU A 45 -15.80 -8.35 -21.24
N HIS A 46 -15.44 -7.46 -20.34
CA HIS A 46 -15.42 -6.02 -20.57
C HIS A 46 -14.18 -5.41 -19.92
N GLY A 47 -13.37 -4.71 -20.73
CA GLY A 47 -11.99 -4.36 -20.36
C GLY A 47 -11.18 -5.63 -20.06
N SER A 48 -10.67 -5.72 -18.83
CA SER A 48 -9.97 -6.90 -18.30
C SER A 48 -10.81 -7.75 -17.35
N ARG A 49 -12.08 -7.40 -17.12
CA ARG A 49 -12.96 -8.03 -16.13
C ARG A 49 -13.96 -8.97 -16.77
N VAL A 50 -14.21 -10.10 -16.11
CA VAL A 50 -15.20 -11.10 -16.51
C VAL A 50 -16.44 -10.97 -15.63
N TYR A 51 -17.58 -10.78 -16.27
CA TYR A 51 -18.89 -10.67 -15.62
C TYR A 51 -19.72 -11.92 -15.89
N TYR A 52 -20.48 -12.32 -14.88
CA TYR A 52 -21.45 -13.41 -14.91
C TYR A 52 -22.86 -12.82 -14.84
N LEU A 53 -23.66 -13.10 -15.87
CA LEU A 53 -24.98 -12.52 -16.08
C LEU A 53 -25.82 -13.39 -17.01
N ARG A 54 -27.13 -13.14 -17.05
CA ARG A 54 -28.04 -13.78 -17.99
C ARG A 54 -27.76 -13.36 -19.44
N LEU A 55 -27.99 -14.27 -20.39
CA LEU A 55 -27.78 -14.01 -21.81
C LEU A 55 -28.66 -12.86 -22.32
N SER A 56 -29.91 -12.78 -21.88
CA SER A 56 -30.84 -11.68 -22.16
C SER A 56 -30.24 -10.32 -21.81
N LEU A 57 -29.70 -10.18 -20.60
CA LEU A 57 -29.03 -8.96 -20.13
C LEU A 57 -27.75 -8.66 -20.92
N ALA A 58 -26.96 -9.67 -21.24
CA ALA A 58 -25.76 -9.51 -22.06
C ALA A 58 -26.09 -8.99 -23.48
N ASN A 59 -27.22 -9.41 -24.05
CA ASN A 59 -27.70 -8.95 -25.34
C ASN A 59 -28.20 -7.51 -25.27
N LEU A 60 -28.98 -7.14 -24.25
CA LEU A 60 -29.40 -5.75 -24.03
C LEU A 60 -28.20 -4.81 -23.86
N ALA A 61 -27.13 -5.27 -23.21
CA ALA A 61 -25.90 -4.49 -23.03
C ALA A 61 -25.22 -4.08 -24.34
N THR A 62 -25.54 -4.70 -25.47
CA THR A 62 -25.00 -4.33 -26.79
C THR A 62 -25.53 -2.99 -27.30
N SER A 63 -26.68 -2.53 -26.77
CA SER A 63 -27.25 -1.22 -27.08
C SER A 63 -26.45 -0.05 -26.50
N ILE A 64 -25.58 -0.30 -25.51
CA ILE A 64 -24.76 0.72 -24.85
C ILE A 64 -23.33 0.69 -25.45
N PRO A 65 -22.80 1.83 -25.94
CA PRO A 65 -21.42 1.91 -26.40
C PRO A 65 -20.42 1.45 -25.33
N ARG A 66 -19.37 0.74 -25.74
CA ARG A 66 -18.39 0.14 -24.80
C ARG A 66 -17.76 1.14 -23.82
N ALA A 67 -17.55 2.38 -24.26
CA ALA A 67 -16.98 3.45 -23.45
C ALA A 67 -17.91 3.93 -22.33
N ASN A 68 -19.23 3.77 -22.51
CA ASN A 68 -20.25 4.25 -21.57
C ASN A 68 -20.76 3.14 -20.64
N LEU A 69 -20.47 1.87 -20.95
CA LEU A 69 -20.85 0.73 -20.13
C LEU A 69 -19.87 0.55 -18.97
N LEU A 70 -20.29 0.84 -17.75
CA LEU A 70 -19.45 0.75 -16.55
C LEU A 70 -19.34 -0.71 -16.04
N THR A 71 -20.46 -1.31 -15.65
CA THR A 71 -20.55 -2.69 -15.12
C THR A 71 -21.91 -3.29 -15.48
N LEU A 72 -22.00 -4.63 -15.54
CA LEU A 72 -23.28 -5.34 -15.67
C LEU A 72 -23.14 -6.75 -15.14
N GLY A 73 -24.03 -7.16 -14.23
CA GLY A 73 -23.99 -8.46 -13.56
C GLY A 73 -22.87 -8.56 -12.53
N THR A 74 -22.58 -9.80 -12.11
CA THR A 74 -21.63 -10.06 -11.03
C THR A 74 -20.22 -10.21 -11.60
N CYS A 75 -19.27 -9.39 -11.15
CA CYS A 75 -17.88 -9.53 -11.55
C CYS A 75 -17.27 -10.78 -10.90
N ILE A 76 -16.82 -11.74 -11.70
CA ILE A 76 -16.21 -12.99 -11.18
C ILE A 76 -14.71 -12.83 -10.97
N GLY A 77 -14.08 -11.95 -11.75
CA GLY A 77 -12.66 -11.72 -11.65
C GLY A 77 -12.11 -10.93 -12.83
N LYS A 78 -10.77 -10.91 -12.93
CA LYS A 78 -10.07 -10.20 -13.99
C LYS A 78 -8.87 -10.97 -14.53
N PHE A 79 -8.59 -10.76 -15.80
CA PHE A 79 -7.34 -11.19 -16.42
C PHE A 79 -6.22 -10.18 -16.13
N THR A 80 -5.03 -10.69 -15.82
CA THR A 80 -3.81 -9.88 -15.75
C THR A 80 -3.28 -9.56 -17.15
N LYS A 81 -2.37 -8.58 -17.27
CA LYS A 81 -1.65 -8.30 -18.53
C LYS A 81 -0.94 -9.54 -19.10
N THR A 82 -0.59 -10.49 -18.23
CA THR A 82 0.05 -11.77 -18.55
C THR A 82 -0.92 -12.92 -18.85
N GLY A 83 -2.23 -12.65 -18.96
CA GLY A 83 -3.25 -13.66 -19.30
C GLY A 83 -3.69 -14.58 -18.15
N LYS A 84 -3.20 -14.39 -16.93
CA LYS A 84 -3.64 -15.19 -15.76
C LYS A 84 -4.97 -14.66 -15.23
N PHE A 85 -5.89 -15.55 -14.88
CA PHE A 85 -7.17 -15.17 -14.27
C PHE A 85 -7.07 -15.09 -12.74
N ARG A 86 -7.52 -13.96 -12.17
CA ARG A 86 -7.66 -13.75 -10.73
C ARG A 86 -9.14 -13.63 -10.37
N ILE A 87 -9.62 -14.56 -9.55
CA ILE A 87 -10.98 -14.53 -8.98
C ILE A 87 -11.07 -13.36 -8.00
N GLN A 88 -12.17 -12.64 -8.04
CA GLN A 88 -12.49 -11.60 -7.07
C GLN A 88 -13.48 -12.11 -6.02
N LEU A 89 -13.47 -11.47 -4.85
CA LEU A 89 -14.38 -11.78 -3.75
C LEU A 89 -15.87 -11.72 -4.17
N THR A 90 -16.24 -10.86 -5.11
CA THR A 90 -17.59 -10.76 -5.67
C THR A 90 -18.08 -12.06 -6.34
N ALA A 91 -17.19 -13.00 -6.67
CA ALA A 91 -17.55 -14.33 -7.15
C ALA A 91 -18.04 -15.26 -6.03
N LEU A 92 -17.85 -14.90 -4.76
CA LEU A 92 -18.11 -15.76 -3.61
C LEU A 92 -19.55 -16.27 -3.58
N ASP A 93 -20.54 -15.40 -3.77
CA ASP A 93 -21.96 -15.78 -3.76
C ASP A 93 -22.34 -16.69 -4.93
N VAL A 94 -21.63 -16.55 -6.05
CA VAL A 94 -21.84 -17.39 -7.24
C VAL A 94 -21.20 -18.76 -7.04
N LEU A 95 -20.03 -18.84 -6.40
CA LEU A 95 -19.28 -20.08 -6.24
C LEU A 95 -19.65 -20.87 -4.98
N ALA A 96 -20.05 -20.21 -3.89
CA ALA A 96 -20.37 -20.83 -2.61
C ALA A 96 -21.44 -21.92 -2.70
N PRO A 97 -22.55 -21.77 -3.45
CA PRO A 97 -23.55 -22.83 -3.59
C PRO A 97 -22.99 -24.10 -4.25
N HIS A 98 -22.01 -23.94 -5.14
CA HIS A 98 -21.46 -25.01 -5.97
C HIS A 98 -20.07 -25.49 -5.52
N ALA A 99 -19.58 -24.99 -4.37
CA ALA A 99 -18.26 -25.34 -3.86
C ALA A 99 -18.18 -26.83 -3.53
N ARG A 100 -17.12 -27.48 -4.01
CA ARG A 100 -16.80 -28.88 -3.71
C ARG A 100 -16.43 -29.06 -2.24
N TYR A 101 -15.63 -28.15 -1.71
CA TYR A 101 -15.13 -28.21 -0.35
C TYR A 101 -15.43 -26.91 0.40
N LYS A 102 -15.94 -27.07 1.62
CA LYS A 102 -16.34 -25.98 2.51
C LYS A 102 -15.80 -26.23 3.91
N VAL A 103 -15.48 -25.13 4.59
CA VAL A 103 -15.05 -25.14 5.99
C VAL A 103 -15.93 -24.16 6.75
N TRP A 104 -16.67 -24.64 7.74
CA TRP A 104 -17.49 -23.82 8.61
C TRP A 104 -16.69 -23.46 9.85
N ILE A 105 -16.57 -22.18 10.14
CA ILE A 105 -15.87 -21.67 11.31
C ILE A 105 -16.87 -21.26 12.39
N LYS A 106 -16.52 -21.55 13.65
CA LYS A 106 -17.27 -21.15 14.84
C LYS A 106 -17.25 -19.63 15.00
N GLN A 107 -18.19 -19.11 15.78
CA GLN A 107 -18.33 -17.67 16.01
C GLN A 107 -17.05 -16.98 16.50
N ASN A 108 -16.27 -17.65 17.35
CA ASN A 108 -14.98 -17.14 17.84
C ASN A 108 -13.89 -17.05 16.76
N GLY A 109 -14.05 -17.75 15.64
CA GLY A 109 -13.15 -17.72 14.49
C GLY A 109 -13.53 -16.74 13.39
N VAL A 110 -14.79 -16.27 13.37
CA VAL A 110 -15.31 -15.36 12.32
C VAL A 110 -14.54 -14.04 12.32
N MET A 111 -14.49 -13.34 13.46
CA MET A 111 -13.81 -12.04 13.53
C MET A 111 -12.31 -12.14 13.21
N PRO A 112 -11.54 -13.11 13.76
CA PRO A 112 -10.15 -13.30 13.34
C PRO A 112 -9.97 -13.50 11.84
N PHE A 113 -10.81 -14.33 11.21
CA PHE A 113 -10.76 -14.55 9.76
C PHE A 113 -11.07 -13.27 8.97
N LEU A 114 -12.11 -12.54 9.38
CA LEU A 114 -12.45 -11.21 8.88
C LEU A 114 -11.49 -10.10 9.33
N TYR A 115 -10.42 -10.41 10.04
CA TYR A 115 -9.31 -9.50 10.30
C TYR A 115 -8.03 -9.89 9.54
N GLY A 116 -8.12 -10.90 8.66
CA GLY A 116 -7.03 -11.33 7.80
C GLY A 116 -6.21 -12.50 8.38
N SER A 117 -6.63 -13.10 9.49
CA SER A 117 -5.97 -14.27 10.06
C SER A 117 -6.36 -15.56 9.32
N ASN A 118 -5.45 -16.54 9.37
CA ASN A 118 -5.74 -17.91 8.92
C ASN A 118 -6.74 -18.61 9.86
N VAL A 119 -7.36 -19.68 9.39
CA VAL A 119 -8.27 -20.48 10.22
C VAL A 119 -7.46 -21.49 11.01
N ALA A 120 -7.37 -21.29 12.32
CA ALA A 120 -6.81 -22.25 13.26
C ALA A 120 -7.77 -23.42 13.52
N LYS A 121 -7.25 -24.56 13.95
CA LYS A 121 -8.04 -25.75 14.29
C LYS A 121 -9.12 -25.48 15.33
N ALA A 122 -8.82 -24.66 16.34
CA ALA A 122 -9.76 -24.25 17.38
C ALA A 122 -11.02 -23.57 16.82
N HIS A 123 -10.88 -22.87 15.69
CA HIS A 123 -11.95 -22.12 15.03
C HIS A 123 -12.81 -22.99 14.11
N VAL A 124 -12.35 -24.18 13.72
CA VAL A 124 -13.11 -25.07 12.82
C VAL A 124 -14.30 -25.67 13.56
N GLY A 125 -15.50 -25.46 13.02
CA GLY A 125 -16.74 -26.10 13.46
C GLY A 125 -17.05 -27.35 12.64
N ARG A 126 -17.12 -27.20 11.31
CA ARG A 126 -17.42 -28.28 10.35
C ARG A 126 -16.43 -28.22 9.19
N PHE A 127 -16.12 -29.36 8.60
CA PHE A 127 -15.23 -29.45 7.45
C PHE A 127 -15.78 -30.54 6.52
N SER A 128 -15.91 -30.23 5.23
CA SER A 128 -16.15 -31.24 4.19
C SER A 128 -15.22 -32.45 4.33
N GLU A 129 -15.79 -33.63 4.17
CA GLU A 129 -15.06 -34.89 4.16
C GLU A 129 -14.18 -35.01 2.91
N ASP A 130 -13.14 -35.84 3.00
CA ASP A 130 -12.19 -36.13 1.90
C ASP A 130 -11.63 -34.89 1.18
N CYS A 131 -11.41 -33.81 1.94
CA CYS A 131 -10.73 -32.63 1.44
C CYS A 131 -9.22 -32.86 1.51
N PRO A 132 -8.49 -32.85 0.38
CA PRO A 132 -7.04 -33.01 0.39
C PRO A 132 -6.35 -31.72 0.87
N GLU A 133 -5.05 -31.81 1.13
CA GLU A 133 -4.18 -30.65 1.36
C GLU A 133 -4.03 -29.83 0.06
N ASN A 134 -3.82 -28.52 0.20
CA ASN A 134 -3.67 -27.56 -0.90
C ASN A 134 -4.89 -27.44 -1.83
N ALA A 135 -6.07 -27.83 -1.35
CA ALA A 135 -7.33 -27.67 -2.07
C ALA A 135 -7.96 -26.30 -1.82
N GLY A 136 -8.58 -25.73 -2.87
CA GLY A 136 -9.41 -24.54 -2.74
C GLY A 136 -10.68 -24.85 -1.95
N VAL A 137 -10.95 -24.05 -0.91
CA VAL A 137 -12.12 -24.17 -0.04
C VAL A 137 -12.84 -22.84 0.09
N ILE A 138 -14.15 -22.91 0.31
CA ILE A 138 -14.93 -21.74 0.71
C ILE A 138 -15.13 -21.78 2.23
N VAL A 139 -14.76 -20.70 2.89
CA VAL A 139 -14.90 -20.52 4.34
C VAL A 139 -16.28 -19.94 4.59
N MET A 140 -17.05 -20.60 5.44
CA MET A 140 -18.43 -20.27 5.81
C MET A 140 -18.52 -20.02 7.31
N ASP A 141 -19.48 -19.23 7.75
CA ASP A 141 -19.90 -19.24 9.16
C ASP A 141 -20.76 -20.48 9.47
N MET A 142 -21.20 -20.66 10.72
CA MET A 142 -22.05 -21.79 11.11
C MET A 142 -23.50 -21.71 10.57
N ASN A 143 -23.91 -20.59 9.98
CA ASN A 143 -25.24 -20.32 9.44
C ASN A 143 -25.28 -20.42 7.90
N ASP A 144 -24.26 -21.03 7.28
CA ASP A 144 -24.13 -21.16 5.83
C ASP A 144 -23.97 -19.81 5.10
N THR A 145 -23.46 -18.78 5.78
CA THR A 145 -23.05 -17.52 5.16
C THR A 145 -21.60 -17.63 4.66
N PRO A 146 -21.32 -17.36 3.37
CA PRO A 146 -19.97 -17.42 2.87
C PRO A 146 -19.14 -16.20 3.33
N LEU A 147 -17.95 -16.46 3.87
CA LEU A 147 -17.05 -15.45 4.43
C LEU A 147 -15.83 -15.18 3.55
N GLY A 148 -15.40 -16.15 2.75
CA GLY A 148 -14.21 -15.98 1.92
C GLY A 148 -13.70 -17.23 1.22
N PHE A 149 -12.58 -17.05 0.52
CA PHE A 149 -11.81 -18.10 -0.13
C PHE A 149 -10.59 -18.47 0.70
N GLY A 150 -10.30 -19.76 0.76
CA GLY A 150 -9.11 -20.28 1.42
C GLY A 150 -8.50 -21.47 0.67
N VAL A 151 -7.33 -21.89 1.14
CA VAL A 151 -6.66 -23.12 0.72
C VAL A 151 -6.36 -23.97 1.94
N THR A 152 -6.67 -25.26 1.88
CA THR A 152 -6.38 -26.18 2.98
C THR A 152 -4.87 -26.30 3.23
N ALA A 153 -4.47 -26.08 4.47
CA ALA A 153 -3.11 -26.32 4.93
C ALA A 153 -2.85 -27.80 5.22
N ARG A 154 -3.90 -28.58 5.52
CA ARG A 154 -3.84 -30.02 5.79
C ARG A 154 -5.11 -30.70 5.28
N SER A 155 -5.07 -32.01 5.09
CA SER A 155 -6.27 -32.76 4.73
C SER A 155 -7.33 -32.74 5.84
N SER A 156 -8.60 -32.97 5.50
CA SER A 156 -9.68 -33.04 6.49
C SER A 156 -9.48 -34.16 7.52
N ALA A 157 -8.83 -35.27 7.13
CA ALA A 157 -8.48 -36.38 8.00
C ALA A 157 -7.38 -36.02 9.01
N GLU A 158 -6.28 -35.41 8.55
CA GLU A 158 -5.16 -35.00 9.41
C GLU A 158 -5.55 -33.86 10.35
N THR A 159 -6.44 -32.97 9.90
CA THR A 159 -6.97 -31.86 10.69
C THR A 159 -7.55 -32.29 12.03
N ARG A 160 -8.01 -33.55 12.17
CA ARG A 160 -8.53 -34.09 13.44
C ARG A 160 -7.44 -34.31 14.50
N ARG A 161 -6.19 -34.48 14.09
CA ARG A 161 -5.03 -34.79 14.96
C ARG A 161 -4.16 -33.56 15.26
N LEU A 162 -4.47 -32.42 14.68
CA LEU A 162 -3.71 -31.19 14.87
C LEU A 162 -4.00 -30.54 16.23
N GLU A 163 -3.00 -29.82 16.74
CA GLU A 163 -3.16 -28.95 17.90
C GLU A 163 -4.15 -27.81 17.63
N PRO A 164 -4.88 -27.30 18.64
CA PRO A 164 -5.88 -26.26 18.46
C PRO A 164 -5.36 -24.97 17.79
N THR A 165 -4.09 -24.64 18.00
CA THR A 165 -3.42 -23.44 17.44
C THR A 165 -2.94 -23.65 16.01
N ALA A 166 -2.90 -24.88 15.50
CA ALA A 166 -2.40 -25.18 14.17
C ALA A 166 -3.31 -24.60 13.08
N ASN A 167 -2.71 -24.01 12.05
CA ASN A 167 -3.44 -23.49 10.90
C ASN A 167 -3.98 -24.65 10.05
N VAL A 168 -5.28 -24.61 9.78
CA VAL A 168 -6.01 -25.60 8.98
C VAL A 168 -6.31 -25.08 7.57
N VAL A 169 -6.62 -23.78 7.45
CA VAL A 169 -6.89 -23.13 6.17
C VAL A 169 -6.10 -21.83 6.09
N PHE A 170 -5.34 -21.68 5.02
CA PHE A 170 -4.71 -20.42 4.63
C PHE A 170 -5.74 -19.51 3.97
N ARG A 171 -5.89 -18.31 4.50
CA ARG A 171 -6.82 -17.30 3.98
C ARG A 171 -6.29 -16.74 2.66
N GLN A 172 -7.11 -16.79 1.61
CA GLN A 172 -6.77 -16.14 0.34
C GLN A 172 -7.48 -14.80 0.17
N ALA A 173 -8.78 -14.77 0.42
CA ALA A 173 -9.61 -13.57 0.37
C ALA A 173 -10.79 -13.71 1.34
N ASP A 174 -11.28 -12.61 1.88
CA ASP A 174 -12.46 -12.61 2.75
C ASP A 174 -13.26 -11.32 2.61
N ILE A 175 -14.53 -11.35 3.04
CA ILE A 175 -15.46 -10.24 2.90
C ILE A 175 -15.05 -8.96 3.65
N GLY A 176 -14.22 -9.08 4.68
CA GLY A 176 -13.66 -7.94 5.39
C GLY A 176 -12.48 -7.29 4.67
N GLU A 177 -11.95 -7.85 3.58
CA GLU A 177 -10.80 -7.30 2.84
C GLU A 177 -11.03 -5.87 2.39
N TYR A 178 -12.19 -5.63 1.82
CA TYR A 178 -12.56 -4.30 1.35
C TYR A 178 -12.65 -3.32 2.53
N LEU A 179 -13.39 -3.66 3.60
CA LEU A 179 -13.47 -2.82 4.79
C LEU A 179 -12.11 -2.55 5.43
N ARG A 180 -11.21 -3.54 5.46
CA ARG A 180 -9.85 -3.37 6.01
C ARG A 180 -9.00 -2.47 5.15
N GLU A 181 -9.13 -2.47 3.83
CA GLU A 181 -8.38 -1.53 2.99
C GLU A 181 -8.77 -0.09 3.33
N PHE A 182 -10.06 0.22 3.41
CA PHE A 182 -10.54 1.55 3.77
C PHE A 182 -10.27 1.91 5.23
N LEU A 183 -10.51 0.99 6.16
CA LEU A 183 -10.22 1.21 7.58
C LEU A 183 -8.72 1.36 7.84
N LYS A 184 -7.85 0.58 7.19
CA LYS A 184 -6.39 0.79 7.33
C LYS A 184 -5.97 2.15 6.79
N ALA A 185 -6.50 2.56 5.64
CA ALA A 185 -6.26 3.90 5.11
C ALA A 185 -6.77 5.00 6.07
N ALA A 186 -7.89 4.75 6.73
CA ALA A 186 -8.54 5.65 7.70
C ALA A 186 -8.13 5.42 9.17
N ARG A 187 -7.04 4.69 9.45
CA ARG A 187 -6.55 4.38 10.82
C ARG A 187 -7.62 3.79 11.76
N TRP A 188 -8.49 2.94 11.22
CA TRP A 188 -9.63 2.33 11.91
C TRP A 188 -10.69 3.31 12.41
N ASN A 189 -10.64 4.57 11.95
CA ASN A 189 -11.72 5.52 12.13
C ASN A 189 -12.86 5.17 11.15
N VAL A 190 -13.98 4.73 11.71
CA VAL A 190 -15.13 4.23 10.93
C VAL A 190 -15.76 5.35 10.11
N GLU A 191 -15.88 6.57 10.64
CA GLU A 191 -16.47 7.70 9.93
C GLU A 191 -15.62 8.10 8.72
N GLN A 192 -14.31 8.22 8.90
CA GLN A 192 -13.38 8.52 7.81
C GLN A 192 -13.33 7.41 6.76
N ALA A 193 -13.43 6.15 7.18
CA ALA A 193 -13.47 5.01 6.24
C ALA A 193 -14.77 4.99 5.44
N LEU A 194 -15.91 5.32 6.07
CA LEU A 194 -17.21 5.41 5.41
C LEU A 194 -17.24 6.58 4.43
N ASP A 195 -16.74 7.75 4.83
CA ASP A 195 -16.61 8.92 3.96
C ASP A 195 -15.73 8.61 2.76
N ALA A 196 -14.56 7.99 2.98
CA ALA A 196 -13.68 7.55 1.89
C ALA A 196 -14.35 6.50 0.98
N TYR A 197 -15.13 5.56 1.54
CA TYR A 197 -15.86 4.57 0.76
C TYR A 197 -16.96 5.19 -0.11
N PHE A 198 -17.81 6.06 0.47
CA PHE A 198 -18.88 6.71 -0.27
C PHE A 198 -18.37 7.75 -1.26
N GLN A 199 -17.25 8.42 -0.97
CA GLN A 199 -16.55 9.27 -1.94
C GLN A 199 -15.89 8.44 -3.06
N SER A 200 -15.39 7.24 -2.76
CA SER A 200 -14.79 6.35 -3.78
C SER A 200 -15.81 5.75 -4.75
N SER A 201 -17.02 5.44 -4.26
CA SER A 201 -18.13 4.95 -5.10
C SER A 201 -18.80 6.08 -5.88
N SER A 202 -18.73 7.31 -5.37
CA SER A 202 -19.16 8.54 -6.04
C SER A 202 -18.03 9.20 -6.82
N GLY A 203 -17.40 8.50 -7.79
CA GLY A 203 -16.54 9.21 -8.76
C GLY A 203 -15.27 8.53 -9.27
N ALA A 204 -15.07 7.21 -9.10
CA ALA A 204 -13.86 6.54 -9.58
C ALA A 204 -13.53 6.74 -11.09
N GLY A 205 -14.55 7.00 -11.92
CA GLY A 205 -14.36 7.38 -13.33
C GLY A 205 -14.04 8.86 -13.56
N GLY A 206 -14.55 9.76 -12.71
CA GLY A 206 -14.37 11.21 -12.81
C GLY A 206 -13.01 11.67 -12.29
N SER A 207 -12.59 11.18 -11.12
CA SER A 207 -11.31 11.60 -10.50
C SER A 207 -10.09 11.13 -11.28
N THR A 208 -10.15 9.94 -11.89
CA THR A 208 -9.06 9.48 -12.77
C THR A 208 -8.97 10.37 -14.01
N SER A 209 -10.10 10.86 -14.54
CA SER A 209 -10.11 11.74 -15.70
C SER A 209 -9.57 13.15 -15.37
N SER A 210 -9.91 13.69 -14.19
CA SER A 210 -9.39 15.00 -13.76
C SER A 210 -7.90 14.94 -13.43
N LEU A 211 -7.45 13.91 -12.72
CA LEU A 211 -6.04 13.68 -12.41
C LEU A 211 -5.19 13.52 -13.68
N SER A 212 -5.68 12.77 -14.68
CA SER A 212 -5.00 12.66 -15.97
C SER A 212 -4.88 14.02 -16.67
N LYS A 213 -5.94 14.84 -16.67
CA LYS A 213 -5.90 16.19 -17.26
C LYS A 213 -4.90 17.10 -16.56
N ILE A 214 -4.85 17.05 -15.23
CA ILE A 214 -3.87 17.81 -14.44
C ILE A 214 -2.47 17.35 -14.82
N PHE A 215 -2.20 16.04 -14.79
CA PHE A 215 -0.90 15.48 -15.19
C PHE A 215 -0.49 15.92 -16.59
N ASP A 216 -1.42 15.84 -17.56
CA ASP A 216 -1.15 16.18 -18.95
C ASP A 216 -0.73 17.64 -19.14
N SER A 217 -1.15 18.54 -18.26
CA SER A 217 -0.84 19.98 -18.31
C SER A 217 0.58 20.34 -17.83
N TYR A 218 1.29 19.39 -17.22
CA TYR A 218 2.64 19.58 -16.68
C TYR A 218 3.69 18.71 -17.36
N ARG A 219 3.39 18.03 -18.47
CA ARG A 219 4.38 17.23 -19.20
C ARG A 219 5.30 18.14 -20.02
N ASP A 220 6.61 17.89 -19.96
CA ASP A 220 7.61 18.67 -20.69
C ASP A 220 7.69 18.28 -22.16
N ALA A 221 7.85 16.98 -22.43
CA ALA A 221 8.01 16.41 -23.76
C ALA A 221 7.00 15.29 -23.98
N PRO A 222 5.71 15.60 -24.21
CA PRO A 222 4.65 14.60 -24.31
C PRO A 222 4.78 13.64 -25.50
N GLU A 223 5.58 13.99 -26.52
CA GLU A 223 5.87 13.12 -27.67
C GLU A 223 6.93 12.05 -27.33
N ASP A 224 7.98 12.42 -26.61
CA ASP A 224 9.09 11.51 -26.24
C ASP A 224 8.83 10.77 -24.92
N ASN A 225 8.19 11.42 -23.96
CA ASN A 225 7.88 10.90 -22.64
C ASN A 225 6.39 11.14 -22.28
N PRO A 226 5.45 10.42 -22.91
CA PRO A 226 4.02 10.65 -22.75
C PRO A 226 3.50 10.42 -21.32
N ASP A 227 4.23 9.66 -20.51
CA ASP A 227 3.86 9.24 -19.16
C ASP A 227 4.79 9.81 -18.06
N GLY A 228 5.58 10.83 -18.39
CA GLY A 228 6.47 11.50 -17.47
C GLY A 228 6.26 13.01 -17.40
N ILE A 229 6.38 13.53 -16.20
CA ILE A 229 6.69 14.93 -15.92
C ILE A 229 8.17 14.94 -15.54
N GLY A 230 8.99 15.67 -16.27
CA GLY A 230 10.38 15.94 -15.93
C GLY A 230 10.52 17.22 -15.11
N ILE A 231 11.74 17.75 -15.07
CA ILE A 231 12.15 18.77 -14.09
C ILE A 231 11.35 20.07 -14.22
N GLU A 232 11.19 20.61 -15.44
CA GLU A 232 10.51 21.90 -15.65
C GLU A 232 9.04 21.82 -15.24
N GLY A 233 8.36 20.77 -15.67
CA GLY A 233 6.98 20.46 -15.34
C GLY A 233 6.78 20.16 -13.86
N ALA A 234 7.71 19.45 -13.23
CA ALA A 234 7.68 19.17 -11.80
C ALA A 234 7.83 20.46 -10.99
N MET A 235 8.75 21.35 -11.36
CA MET A 235 8.93 22.66 -10.71
C MET A 235 7.67 23.52 -10.83
N LYS A 236 7.07 23.59 -12.03
CA LYS A 236 5.82 24.32 -12.26
C LYS A 236 4.68 23.73 -11.42
N TYR A 237 4.52 22.41 -11.46
CA TYR A 237 3.50 21.70 -10.71
C TYR A 237 3.61 21.94 -9.20
N LEU A 238 4.81 21.77 -8.62
CA LEU A 238 5.07 22.00 -7.21
C LEU A 238 4.78 23.46 -6.82
N GLY A 239 5.17 24.42 -7.67
CA GLY A 239 4.84 25.83 -7.49
C GLY A 239 3.33 26.12 -7.50
N ASP A 240 2.58 25.47 -8.39
CA ASP A 240 1.12 25.64 -8.49
C ASP A 240 0.39 25.05 -7.27
N ILE A 241 0.89 23.94 -6.70
CA ILE A 241 0.38 23.42 -5.43
C ILE A 241 0.98 24.11 -4.19
N LYS A 242 1.69 25.23 -4.38
CA LYS A 242 2.31 26.05 -3.32
C LYS A 242 3.33 25.30 -2.49
N VAL A 243 4.08 24.39 -3.11
CA VAL A 243 5.16 23.61 -2.50
C VAL A 243 6.52 24.18 -2.89
N GLY A 244 7.30 24.58 -1.88
CA GLY A 244 8.68 25.01 -2.05
C GLY A 244 9.58 23.82 -2.36
N LEU A 245 10.64 24.01 -3.13
CA LEU A 245 11.59 22.92 -3.43
C LEU A 245 12.53 22.62 -2.26
N ASP A 246 12.64 23.57 -1.33
CA ASP A 246 13.51 23.59 -0.16
C ASP A 246 12.75 23.28 1.14
N GLU A 247 11.60 22.63 1.07
CA GLU A 247 10.82 22.20 2.25
C GLU A 247 10.59 20.70 2.31
N VAL A 248 10.44 20.18 3.53
CA VAL A 248 10.23 18.74 3.76
C VAL A 248 8.92 18.26 3.13
N ALA A 249 7.92 19.13 3.00
CA ALA A 249 6.66 18.79 2.33
C ALA A 249 6.85 18.43 0.84
N CYS A 250 7.87 18.97 0.17
CA CYS A 250 8.21 18.57 -1.20
C CYS A 250 8.60 17.09 -1.26
N LEU A 251 9.43 16.64 -0.32
CA LEU A 251 9.81 15.24 -0.19
C LEU A 251 8.61 14.36 0.19
N GLY A 252 7.68 14.92 0.98
CA GLY A 252 6.39 14.28 1.28
C GLY A 252 5.54 14.04 0.04
N ILE A 253 5.42 15.04 -0.84
CA ILE A 253 4.73 14.90 -2.13
C ILE A 253 5.46 13.88 -3.01
N ALA A 254 6.79 13.93 -3.08
CA ALA A 254 7.57 12.96 -3.84
C ALA A 254 7.37 11.51 -3.35
N GLU A 255 7.28 11.30 -2.04
CA GLU A 255 6.98 10.00 -1.42
C GLU A 255 5.56 9.52 -1.75
N LEU A 256 4.58 10.42 -1.66
CA LEU A 256 3.18 10.13 -1.98
C LEU A 256 3.02 9.69 -3.43
N LEU A 257 3.64 10.42 -4.35
CA LEU A 257 3.55 10.19 -5.80
C LEU A 257 4.55 9.13 -6.30
N LYS A 258 5.33 8.50 -5.40
CA LYS A 258 6.34 7.48 -5.73
C LYS A 258 7.28 7.95 -6.84
N SER A 259 7.79 9.17 -6.68
CA SER A 259 8.74 9.78 -7.61
C SER A 259 9.99 8.88 -7.79
N PRO A 260 10.41 8.60 -9.04
CA PRO A 260 11.55 7.72 -9.30
C PRO A 260 12.90 8.41 -9.05
N SER A 261 12.95 9.73 -9.22
CA SER A 261 14.14 10.56 -9.07
C SER A 261 13.73 12.01 -8.76
N MET A 262 14.64 12.78 -8.18
CA MET A 262 14.36 14.17 -7.84
C MET A 262 13.94 14.98 -9.08
N GLY A 263 12.76 15.63 -9.02
CA GLY A 263 12.24 16.44 -10.11
C GLY A 263 11.53 15.65 -11.22
N GLU A 264 11.20 14.38 -11.00
CA GLU A 264 10.44 13.59 -11.97
C GLU A 264 9.17 12.98 -11.35
N PHE A 265 8.08 12.93 -12.11
CA PHE A 265 6.87 12.21 -11.73
C PHE A 265 6.39 11.30 -12.86
N THR A 266 5.99 10.08 -12.51
CA THR A 266 5.35 9.16 -13.45
C THR A 266 3.84 9.32 -13.40
N ARG A 267 3.15 9.10 -14.52
CA ARG A 267 1.68 9.13 -14.58
C ARG A 267 1.05 8.17 -13.57
N GLU A 268 1.58 6.95 -13.48
CA GLU A 268 1.08 5.94 -12.56
C GLU A 268 1.21 6.41 -11.11
N GLY A 269 2.39 6.90 -10.72
CA GLY A 269 2.65 7.42 -9.37
C GLY A 269 1.77 8.62 -9.04
N PHE A 270 1.66 9.57 -9.96
CA PHE A 270 0.86 10.78 -9.81
C PHE A 270 -0.63 10.46 -9.58
N ILE A 271 -1.22 9.67 -10.48
CA ILE A 271 -2.65 9.34 -10.41
C ILE A 271 -2.94 8.50 -9.18
N ASN A 272 -2.11 7.49 -8.87
CA ASN A 272 -2.34 6.62 -7.73
C ASN A 272 -2.18 7.36 -6.40
N GLY A 273 -1.11 8.15 -6.25
CA GLY A 273 -0.85 8.92 -5.03
C GLY A 273 -1.99 9.87 -4.71
N TRP A 274 -2.41 10.68 -5.68
CA TRP A 274 -3.50 11.62 -5.47
C TRP A 274 -4.86 10.96 -5.27
N ARG A 275 -5.13 9.85 -5.97
CA ARG A 275 -6.35 9.06 -5.76
C ARG A 275 -6.45 8.54 -4.33
N ILE A 276 -5.35 8.07 -3.73
CA ILE A 276 -5.34 7.56 -2.35
C ILE A 276 -5.72 8.66 -1.35
N THR A 277 -5.36 9.92 -1.62
CA THR A 277 -5.72 11.06 -0.77
C THR A 277 -7.09 11.66 -1.06
N GLY A 278 -7.75 11.25 -2.15
CA GLY A 278 -9.00 11.88 -2.62
C GLY A 278 -8.83 13.29 -3.22
N SER A 279 -7.59 13.72 -3.50
CA SER A 279 -7.31 15.06 -4.02
C SER A 279 -7.30 15.06 -5.55
N ASP A 280 -8.41 15.44 -6.18
CA ASP A 280 -8.62 15.36 -7.63
C ASP A 280 -8.62 16.72 -8.36
N SER A 281 -8.20 17.78 -7.65
CA SER A 281 -8.07 19.17 -8.12
C SER A 281 -6.87 19.85 -7.45
N LEU A 282 -6.33 20.90 -8.07
CA LEU A 282 -5.18 21.64 -7.53
C LEU A 282 -5.48 22.22 -6.14
N ASP A 283 -6.68 22.74 -5.89
CA ASP A 283 -7.06 23.28 -4.58
C ASP A 283 -6.99 22.23 -3.47
N LYS A 284 -7.44 21.00 -3.76
CA LYS A 284 -7.32 19.87 -2.83
C LYS A 284 -5.86 19.45 -2.64
N MET A 285 -5.05 19.48 -3.69
CA MET A 285 -3.61 19.20 -3.60
C MET A 285 -2.88 20.25 -2.76
N ILE A 286 -3.22 21.53 -2.89
CA ILE A 286 -2.71 22.64 -2.05
C ILE A 286 -3.09 22.39 -0.59
N ALA A 287 -4.36 22.09 -0.31
CA ALA A 287 -4.82 21.80 1.04
C ALA A 287 -4.09 20.57 1.63
N HIS A 288 -3.87 19.53 0.83
CA HIS A 288 -3.11 18.35 1.25
C HIS A 288 -1.64 18.68 1.55
N ALA A 289 -0.99 19.49 0.72
CA ALA A 289 0.37 19.94 0.96
C ALA A 289 0.49 20.75 2.26
N ALA A 290 -0.48 21.63 2.53
CA ALA A 290 -0.55 22.40 3.78
C ALA A 290 -0.74 21.49 5.01
N ASP A 291 -1.62 20.49 4.92
CA ASP A 291 -1.80 19.48 5.96
C ASP A 291 -0.51 18.67 6.21
N MET A 292 0.21 18.28 5.16
CA MET A 292 1.49 17.60 5.30
C MET A 292 2.54 18.45 6.02
N ARG A 293 2.66 19.74 5.69
CA ARG A 293 3.58 20.65 6.41
C ARG A 293 3.30 20.69 7.91
N ALA A 294 2.04 20.76 8.30
CA ALA A 294 1.65 20.79 9.70
C ALA A 294 1.91 19.45 10.41
N ARG A 295 1.74 18.33 9.70
CA ARG A 295 1.79 16.98 10.29
C ARG A 295 3.18 16.36 10.33
N ILE A 296 4.05 16.64 9.38
CA ILE A 296 5.38 16.01 9.30
C ILE A 296 6.19 16.20 10.59
N PRO A 297 6.30 17.40 11.18
CA PRO A 297 7.08 17.60 12.41
C PRO A 297 6.52 16.86 13.63
N ILE A 298 5.19 16.69 13.69
CA ILE A 298 4.49 16.17 14.87
C ILE A 298 4.07 14.69 14.77
N GLN A 299 4.17 14.07 13.58
CA GLN A 299 3.84 12.66 13.36
C GLN A 299 5.11 11.85 13.04
N PRO A 300 5.73 11.18 14.04
CA PRO A 300 6.99 10.44 13.86
C PRO A 300 6.95 9.40 12.73
N ASP A 301 5.84 8.68 12.56
CA ASP A 301 5.72 7.67 11.49
C ASP A 301 5.64 8.29 10.10
N LEU A 302 5.03 9.47 9.96
CA LEU A 302 5.01 10.20 8.70
C LEU A 302 6.40 10.73 8.37
N PHE A 303 7.04 11.40 9.34
CA PHE A 303 8.42 11.86 9.23
C PHE A 303 9.35 10.73 8.78
N ARG A 304 9.30 9.58 9.46
CA ARG A 304 10.15 8.43 9.17
C ARG A 304 9.95 7.89 7.75
N ARG A 305 8.71 7.82 7.25
CA ARG A 305 8.44 7.37 5.87
C ARG A 305 9.07 8.32 4.85
N VAL A 306 8.85 9.63 5.01
CA VAL A 306 9.38 10.66 4.10
C VAL A 306 10.92 10.69 4.16
N TYR A 307 11.49 10.66 5.37
CA TYR A 307 12.93 10.62 5.59
C TYR A 307 13.59 9.39 4.95
N ARG A 308 13.02 8.20 5.12
CA ARG A 308 13.54 6.96 4.51
C ARG A 308 13.39 6.95 3.00
N PHE A 309 12.32 7.55 2.46
CA PHE A 309 12.12 7.67 1.01
C PHE A 309 13.11 8.65 0.37
N THR A 310 13.59 9.64 1.11
CA THR A 310 14.51 10.65 0.59
C THR A 310 15.88 10.07 0.21
N PHE A 311 16.36 9.05 0.93
CA PHE A 311 17.64 8.39 0.62
C PHE A 311 17.71 7.83 -0.81
N PRO A 312 16.79 6.93 -1.26
CA PRO A 312 16.80 6.46 -2.63
C PRO A 312 16.47 7.54 -3.66
N LEU A 313 15.71 8.58 -3.29
CA LEU A 313 15.36 9.70 -4.18
C LEU A 313 16.57 10.58 -4.52
N CYS A 314 17.43 10.86 -3.54
CA CYS A 314 18.60 11.73 -3.68
C CYS A 314 19.85 10.99 -4.18
N ARG A 315 19.84 9.66 -4.19
CA ARG A 315 20.96 8.84 -4.62
C ARG A 315 21.00 8.72 -6.14
N MET A 316 22.15 9.02 -6.75
CA MET A 316 22.37 8.81 -8.18
C MET A 316 22.13 7.35 -8.60
N GLN A 317 21.60 7.14 -9.80
CA GLN A 317 21.38 5.81 -10.35
C GLN A 317 22.70 5.01 -10.38
N GLY A 318 22.64 3.74 -9.94
CA GLY A 318 23.80 2.85 -9.87
C GLY A 318 24.68 2.96 -8.61
N GLN A 319 24.59 4.04 -7.83
CA GLN A 319 25.37 4.16 -6.58
C GLN A 319 24.70 3.42 -5.42
N ARG A 320 25.44 3.01 -4.37
CA ARG A 320 24.84 2.41 -3.15
C ARG A 320 24.73 3.38 -1.97
N ASN A 321 25.54 4.43 -2.01
CA ASN A 321 25.69 5.42 -0.94
C ASN A 321 25.28 6.80 -1.45
N LEU A 322 24.88 7.67 -0.53
CA LEU A 322 24.58 9.07 -0.76
C LEU A 322 25.86 9.90 -0.54
N GLN A 323 26.10 10.90 -1.41
CA GLN A 323 27.23 11.82 -1.23
C GLN A 323 27.03 12.66 0.05
N PHE A 324 28.13 12.99 0.73
CA PHE A 324 28.09 13.71 1.99
C PHE A 324 27.38 15.06 1.85
N GLU A 325 27.70 15.82 0.82
CA GLU A 325 27.14 17.15 0.58
C GLU A 325 25.61 17.08 0.46
N ILE A 326 25.10 16.08 -0.27
CA ILE A 326 23.66 15.87 -0.42
C ILE A 326 23.05 15.44 0.92
N ALA A 327 23.69 14.50 1.64
CA ALA A 327 23.20 14.04 2.93
C ALA A 327 23.13 15.17 3.96
N ALA A 328 24.16 16.02 4.01
CA ALA A 328 24.23 17.18 4.90
C ALA A 328 23.11 18.17 4.62
N GLU A 329 22.86 18.54 3.36
CA GLU A 329 21.75 19.43 3.00
C GLU A 329 20.39 18.83 3.35
N GLN A 330 20.20 17.53 3.12
CA GLN A 330 18.95 16.87 3.50
C GLN A 330 18.78 16.80 5.04
N TRP A 331 19.86 16.57 5.81
CA TRP A 331 19.78 16.65 7.27
C TRP A 331 19.48 18.06 7.76
N ARG A 332 20.07 19.10 7.16
CA ARG A 332 19.70 20.50 7.43
C ARG A 332 18.22 20.74 7.20
N LEU A 333 17.67 20.19 6.13
CA LEU A 333 16.24 20.31 5.81
C LEU A 333 15.35 19.56 6.81
N PHE A 334 15.69 18.32 7.16
CA PHE A 334 14.88 17.48 8.05
C PHE A 334 15.01 17.82 9.53
N PHE A 335 16.15 18.37 9.94
CA PHE A 335 16.50 18.59 11.35
C PHE A 335 16.57 20.07 11.76
N THR A 336 15.93 20.94 10.96
CA THR A 336 15.63 22.33 11.32
C THR A 336 14.14 22.65 11.10
N PRO A 337 13.51 23.47 11.95
CA PRO A 337 12.08 23.73 11.86
C PRO A 337 11.69 24.68 10.73
N GLN A 338 12.64 25.50 10.23
CA GLN A 338 12.39 26.61 9.31
C GLN A 338 11.54 26.19 8.10
N ASN A 339 11.86 25.02 7.52
CA ASN A 339 11.23 24.50 6.31
C ASN A 339 10.50 23.16 6.54
N GLY A 340 9.93 22.97 7.74
CA GLY A 340 9.06 21.82 8.05
C GLY A 340 9.77 20.58 8.59
N GLY A 341 11.04 20.71 9.02
CA GLY A 341 11.76 19.68 9.75
C GLY A 341 11.49 19.68 11.25
N VAL A 342 12.27 18.89 11.98
CA VAL A 342 12.22 18.76 13.44
C VAL A 342 13.43 19.44 14.04
N GLN A 343 13.25 20.28 15.06
CA GLN A 343 14.37 20.90 15.77
C GLN A 343 15.24 19.83 16.44
N TRP A 344 16.46 19.59 15.94
CA TRP A 344 17.42 18.69 16.59
C TRP A 344 18.34 19.43 17.56
N ASN A 345 18.81 20.63 17.21
CA ASN A 345 19.59 21.46 18.13
C ASN A 345 18.74 21.84 19.35
N THR A 346 19.24 21.63 20.55
CA THR A 346 18.58 22.05 21.79
C THR A 346 19.26 23.29 22.37
N ASN A 347 18.73 23.81 23.47
CA ASN A 347 19.33 24.96 24.16
C ASN A 347 20.72 24.64 24.74
N THR A 348 21.01 23.35 24.95
CA THR A 348 22.21 22.84 25.62
C THR A 348 23.17 22.18 24.65
N THR A 349 22.72 21.71 23.48
CA THR A 349 23.59 21.03 22.54
C THR A 349 23.18 21.30 21.08
N PRO A 350 24.09 21.83 20.25
CA PRO A 350 23.85 22.05 18.82
C PRO A 350 24.08 20.75 18.02
N TRP A 351 23.26 19.73 18.29
CA TRP A 351 23.40 18.36 17.78
C TRP A 351 23.64 18.24 16.27
N LEU A 352 22.85 18.95 15.46
CA LEU A 352 22.96 18.91 14.00
C LEU A 352 24.26 19.54 13.52
N ASP A 353 24.66 20.67 14.10
CA ASP A 353 25.89 21.35 13.72
C ASP A 353 27.10 20.49 14.08
N TRP A 354 27.10 19.91 15.27
CA TRP A 354 28.10 18.95 15.73
C TRP A 354 28.14 17.69 14.86
N TRP A 355 26.99 17.14 14.46
CA TRP A 355 26.93 15.99 13.57
C TRP A 355 27.58 16.27 12.21
N ILE A 356 27.30 17.44 11.64
CA ILE A 356 27.87 17.84 10.36
C ILE A 356 29.37 18.09 10.50
N GLU A 357 29.80 18.86 11.51
CA GLU A 357 31.20 19.13 11.82
C GLU A 357 32.01 17.83 11.97
N PHE A 358 31.52 16.88 12.75
CA PHE A 358 32.14 15.57 12.94
C PHE A 358 32.35 14.82 11.61
N LEU A 359 31.34 14.81 10.73
CA LEU A 359 31.46 14.14 9.43
C LEU A 359 32.43 14.86 8.48
N GLU A 360 32.53 16.19 8.58
CA GLU A 360 33.53 16.97 7.83
C GLU A 360 34.94 16.64 8.27
N GLU A 361 35.21 16.60 9.59
CA GLU A 361 36.50 16.20 10.16
C GLU A 361 36.90 14.77 9.77
N ARG A 362 35.91 13.87 9.64
CA ARG A 362 36.13 12.47 9.25
C ARG A 362 36.33 12.27 7.73
N GLY A 363 36.42 13.37 6.98
CA GLY A 363 36.76 13.38 5.55
C GLY A 363 35.57 13.22 4.62
N LYS A 364 34.36 13.65 5.02
CA LYS A 364 33.18 13.74 4.15
C LYS A 364 32.82 12.42 3.46
N ARG A 365 32.91 11.32 4.21
CA ARG A 365 32.66 9.98 3.66
C ARG A 365 31.20 9.82 3.19
N PRO A 366 30.94 9.10 2.09
CA PRO A 366 29.58 8.82 1.64
C PRO A 366 28.74 8.08 2.68
N VAL A 367 27.46 8.43 2.77
CA VAL A 367 26.50 7.91 3.74
C VAL A 367 25.79 6.69 3.16
N ASN A 368 25.88 5.55 3.85
CA ASN A 368 25.15 4.35 3.45
C ASN A 368 23.70 4.38 4.00
N LYS A 369 22.84 3.49 3.50
CA LYS A 369 21.43 3.43 3.88
C LYS A 369 21.22 3.22 5.38
N ASP A 370 22.00 2.33 5.98
CA ASP A 370 21.86 2.00 7.40
C ASP A 370 22.18 3.21 8.29
N LEU A 371 23.32 3.87 8.06
CA LEU A 371 23.69 5.11 8.74
C LEU A 371 22.61 6.17 8.58
N TRP A 372 22.12 6.40 7.36
CA TRP A 372 21.02 7.34 7.11
C TRP A 372 19.80 7.05 8.00
N GLU A 373 19.32 5.81 8.00
CA GLU A 373 18.14 5.40 8.78
C GLU A 373 18.37 5.51 10.29
N GLN A 374 19.57 5.17 10.77
CA GLN A 374 19.89 5.20 12.20
C GLN A 374 20.08 6.62 12.74
N VAL A 375 20.48 7.60 11.92
CA VAL A 375 20.56 9.01 12.34
C VAL A 375 19.19 9.55 12.80
N GLU A 376 18.08 9.14 12.18
CA GLU A 376 16.74 9.54 12.64
C GLU A 376 16.39 8.96 14.01
N VAL A 377 16.79 7.71 14.27
CA VAL A 377 16.58 7.06 15.56
C VAL A 377 17.45 7.70 16.64
N PHE A 378 18.72 7.93 16.30
CA PHE A 378 19.70 8.58 17.16
C PHE A 378 19.25 10.00 17.53
N MET A 379 18.79 10.80 16.55
CA MET A 379 18.23 12.14 16.78
C MET A 379 17.12 12.10 17.85
N ARG A 380 16.15 11.19 17.71
CA ARG A 380 15.07 11.08 18.71
C ARG A 380 15.57 10.67 20.08
N LYS A 381 16.51 9.73 20.13
CA LYS A 381 17.12 9.26 21.37
C LYS A 381 17.87 10.38 22.09
N THR A 382 18.60 11.23 21.37
CA THR A 382 19.26 12.41 21.94
C THR A 382 18.29 13.46 22.46
N LEU A 383 17.09 13.57 21.87
CA LEU A 383 16.03 14.45 22.37
C LEU A 383 15.30 13.89 23.61
N GLU A 384 15.28 12.57 23.79
CA GLU A 384 14.78 11.91 25.00
C GLU A 384 15.76 12.10 26.18
N ASP A 385 17.05 11.95 25.91
CA ASP A 385 18.13 12.08 26.89
C ASP A 385 19.45 12.45 26.21
N GLU A 386 19.92 13.67 26.51
CA GLU A 386 21.14 14.26 25.96
C GLU A 386 22.44 13.71 26.59
N ASN A 387 22.35 12.96 27.68
CA ASN A 387 23.50 12.41 28.39
C ASN A 387 23.84 10.97 27.99
N PHE A 388 23.19 10.44 26.95
CA PHE A 388 23.44 9.11 26.41
C PHE A 388 23.21 7.96 27.41
N GLY A 389 22.31 8.10 28.38
CA GLY A 389 21.97 7.02 29.33
C GLY A 389 21.36 5.77 28.67
N TRP A 390 20.88 5.91 27.44
CA TRP A 390 20.40 4.82 26.59
C TRP A 390 21.47 4.20 25.68
N TRP A 391 22.67 4.80 25.60
CA TRP A 391 23.72 4.35 24.69
C TRP A 391 24.53 3.21 25.31
N SER A 392 24.97 2.28 24.46
CA SER A 392 25.89 1.21 24.82
C SER A 392 26.83 0.94 23.64
N ALA A 393 28.13 0.79 23.94
CA ALA A 393 29.16 0.43 22.97
C ALA A 393 28.92 -0.94 22.31
N ASP A 394 28.19 -1.83 22.99
CA ASP A 394 27.79 -3.14 22.48
C ASP A 394 26.47 -3.07 21.67
N GLY A 395 25.92 -1.87 21.50
CA GLY A 395 24.72 -1.64 20.70
C GLY A 395 24.97 -1.88 19.21
N ALA A 396 23.93 -2.27 18.48
CA ALA A 396 23.99 -2.47 17.03
C ALA A 396 23.90 -1.14 16.25
N TRP A 397 24.64 -0.11 16.69
CA TRP A 397 24.72 1.17 16.01
C TRP A 397 25.76 1.12 14.88
N PRO A 398 25.59 1.93 13.82
CA PRO A 398 26.66 2.16 12.85
C PRO A 398 27.86 2.78 13.56
N GLY A 399 29.07 2.29 13.30
CA GLY A 399 30.29 2.80 13.95
C GLY A 399 30.55 4.30 13.75
N ALA A 400 29.92 4.95 12.77
CA ALA A 400 29.96 6.41 12.66
C ALA A 400 29.21 7.13 13.80
N LEU A 401 28.13 6.55 14.31
CA LEU A 401 27.41 7.06 15.47
C LEU A 401 28.15 6.76 16.78
N ASP A 402 28.81 5.61 16.89
CA ASP A 402 29.67 5.31 18.05
C ASP A 402 30.85 6.30 18.15
N ASP A 403 31.56 6.51 17.04
CA ASP A 403 32.63 7.51 16.93
C ASP A 403 32.12 8.93 17.27
N PHE A 404 30.87 9.25 16.90
CA PHE A 404 30.26 10.55 17.18
C PHE A 404 29.96 10.76 18.67
N VAL A 405 29.48 9.72 19.37
CA VAL A 405 29.24 9.79 20.82
C VAL A 405 30.55 10.07 21.56
N GLU A 406 31.63 9.39 21.20
CA GLU A 406 32.96 9.66 21.76
C GLU A 406 33.43 11.10 21.46
N TRP A 407 33.20 11.58 20.24
CA TRP A 407 33.55 12.93 19.83
C TRP A 407 32.80 13.98 20.66
N VAL A 408 31.50 13.79 20.89
CA VAL A 408 30.66 14.67 21.70
C VAL A 408 31.13 14.69 23.16
N GLN A 409 31.43 13.54 23.75
CA GLN A 409 31.93 13.45 25.13
C GLN A 409 33.26 14.20 25.29
N LYS A 410 34.18 14.07 24.32
CA LYS A 410 35.45 14.82 24.30
C LYS A 410 35.22 16.32 24.14
N LYS A 411 34.27 16.75 23.31
CA LYS A 411 33.97 18.16 23.07
C LYS A 411 33.39 18.83 24.32
N ARG A 412 32.40 18.18 24.98
CA ARG A 412 31.86 18.65 26.28
C ARG A 412 32.92 18.70 27.39
N GLY A 413 33.85 17.75 27.41
CA GLY A 413 34.96 17.73 28.38
C GLY A 413 36.00 18.85 28.15
N LYS A 414 36.18 19.31 26.91
CA LYS A 414 37.05 20.46 26.58
C LYS A 414 36.41 21.79 26.98
N GLU A 415 35.12 21.99 26.69
CA GLU A 415 34.40 23.22 27.06
C GLU A 415 34.37 23.41 28.59
N ALA A 416 34.18 22.34 29.36
CA ALA A 416 34.25 22.41 30.84
C ALA A 416 35.65 22.74 31.39
N GLY A 417 36.72 22.47 30.63
CA GLY A 417 38.10 22.81 30.99
C GLY A 417 38.45 24.26 30.67
N GLU A 418 37.97 24.79 29.55
CA GLU A 418 38.18 26.20 29.15
C GLU A 418 37.42 27.18 30.06
N ASP A 419 36.21 26.83 30.52
CA ASP A 419 35.45 27.64 31.49
C ASP A 419 36.10 27.70 32.89
N MET A 420 36.97 26.74 33.22
CA MET A 420 37.74 26.74 34.49
C MET A 420 39.10 27.43 34.40
N GLU A 421 39.57 27.78 33.21
CA GLU A 421 40.84 28.51 33.00
C GLU A 421 40.66 30.05 32.95
N VAL A 422 39.44 30.55 33.14
CA VAL A 422 39.12 31.98 33.23
C VAL A 422 38.66 32.35 34.65
N GLU A 423 39.56 32.25 35.63
CA GLU A 423 39.46 32.98 36.93
C GLU A 423 40.78 33.66 37.29
#